data_AF-A0A8T4P609-F1
#
_entry.id   AF-A0A8T4P609-F1
#
_cell.length_a   1.000
_cell.length_b   1.000
_cell.length_c   1.000
_cell.angle_alpha   90.00
_cell.angle_beta   90.00
_cell.angle_gamma   90.00
#
_symmetry.space_group_name_H-M   'P 1'
#
loop_
_entity.id
_entity.type
_entity.pdbx_description
1 polymer ?
#
loop_
_entity_poly.entity_id
_entity_poly.type
_entity_poly.pdbx_seq_one_letter_code
_entity_poly.pdbx_strand_id
1 'polypeptide(L)'
;MRYNKRTFDSEAAYYAKRLGKVKGKVVFVALDMGQPNAFFSLAPLSKAVHELEGDMHVIVEDDYNSLIVLKDAWHVYEDYLKRLKTKKVKALFGFINSVNKRTKKDVFKEIFKEPEIILRAEKGGFRGTIGLDYKYRWHKRYKERELLETTTRILKDGYNLKEGERIGIGFVLIPKDEHLELPLEDYLDSYSISLATALAAKKLKAKPTLSSCTDRISVLAKSVRTADLLMALRGCELDKGVNEGVFKKYSVLSKLLRIDRLKFISAGFGIHAKGYYGRHFFGEEIGYPSLDKKTRWSSPGQLMLKDAFSPQTALEKRDPMMRYALTETLPIDIFIETCNIDYSILRKRSNKIRDMLNKCEHIRVIGKEINGYKTDLTVNLVDKNGERYEFIPSDCDVRSVIEKEHYKKTGIKAGSYANFPSGEAFVTPASVKGLMIGDVVINIDRSYVIPERSPIIVKFNGNGYKVIKATTKMLGIMKKEWGEARQKIRDYEKNKSLPKEIIEIYKRNFWNIGEFAINTNPKAKLCNYLIVNEKIARMIHIALGSGFDANRKTMYHWDIVVNSPRQRLDIYGVDKNNKIHWVIKKGEFAV
;
A
#
# COMPACT_ATOMS: atom_id res chain seq x y z
N MET A 1 -15.22 24.95 11.05
CA MET A 1 -15.01 23.52 11.34
C MET A 1 -15.52 22.67 10.19
N ARG A 2 -14.69 21.75 9.72
CA ARG A 2 -14.99 20.86 8.60
C ARG A 2 -15.95 19.72 8.96
N TYR A 3 -15.96 19.32 10.23
CA TYR A 3 -16.78 18.22 10.74
C TYR A 3 -17.50 18.63 12.02
N ASN A 4 -18.63 17.98 12.28
CA ASN A 4 -19.30 18.04 13.57
C ASN A 4 -19.13 16.69 14.27
N LYS A 5 -18.15 16.60 15.18
CA LYS A 5 -17.85 15.38 15.93
C LYS A 5 -19.07 14.86 16.71
N ARG A 6 -19.83 15.76 17.36
CA ARG A 6 -21.05 15.38 18.10
C ARG A 6 -22.09 14.76 17.17
N THR A 7 -22.26 15.31 15.96
CA THR A 7 -23.14 14.71 14.96
C THR A 7 -22.60 13.36 14.48
N PHE A 8 -21.30 13.25 14.19
CA PHE A 8 -20.67 11.97 13.81
C PHE A 8 -20.91 10.88 14.85
N ASP A 9 -20.63 11.19 16.13
CA ASP A 9 -20.80 10.25 17.24
C ASP A 9 -22.28 9.83 17.40
N SER A 10 -23.22 10.77 17.26
CA SER A 10 -24.66 10.48 17.28
C SER A 10 -25.11 9.63 16.09
N GLU A 11 -24.53 9.86 14.91
CA GLU A 11 -24.81 9.12 13.68
C GLU A 11 -24.24 7.69 13.73
N ALA A 12 -23.05 7.51 14.31
CA ALA A 12 -22.47 6.20 14.60
C ALA A 12 -23.32 5.44 15.65
N ALA A 13 -23.77 6.12 16.71
CA ALA A 13 -24.65 5.54 17.72
C ALA A 13 -26.00 5.07 17.14
N TYR A 14 -26.57 5.81 16.17
CA TYR A 14 -27.75 5.36 15.44
C TYR A 14 -27.51 4.02 14.75
N TYR A 15 -26.39 3.87 14.03
CA TYR A 15 -26.07 2.62 13.36
C TYR A 15 -25.80 1.50 14.35
N ALA A 16 -25.06 1.76 15.43
CA ALA A 16 -24.78 0.76 16.45
C ALA A 16 -26.07 0.18 17.07
N LYS A 17 -27.02 1.05 17.41
CA LYS A 17 -28.34 0.65 17.94
C LYS A 17 -29.12 -0.22 16.95
N ARG A 18 -29.09 0.11 15.65
CA ARG A 18 -29.85 -0.59 14.61
C ARG A 18 -29.20 -1.91 14.18
N LEU A 19 -27.88 -1.97 14.17
CA LEU A 19 -27.12 -3.19 13.84
C LEU A 19 -27.25 -4.25 14.94
N GLY A 20 -27.31 -3.83 16.22
CA GLY A 20 -27.39 -4.74 17.35
C GLY A 20 -26.13 -5.61 17.48
N LYS A 21 -26.27 -6.94 17.47
CA LYS A 21 -25.14 -7.87 17.65
C LYS A 21 -24.48 -8.22 16.32
N VAL A 22 -23.35 -7.58 16.01
CA VAL A 22 -22.53 -7.86 14.81
C VAL A 22 -21.12 -8.37 15.10
N LYS A 23 -20.79 -8.69 16.35
CA LYS A 23 -19.50 -9.28 16.73
C LYS A 23 -19.17 -10.52 15.91
N GLY A 24 -18.02 -10.50 15.23
CA GLY A 24 -17.54 -11.58 14.36
C GLY A 24 -18.33 -11.77 13.06
N LYS A 25 -19.27 -10.87 12.74
CA LYS A 25 -20.05 -10.88 11.49
C LYS A 25 -19.44 -9.94 10.46
N VAL A 26 -19.71 -10.21 9.18
CA VAL A 26 -19.32 -9.36 8.05
C VAL A 26 -20.53 -8.55 7.56
N VAL A 27 -20.37 -7.23 7.53
CA VAL A 27 -21.27 -6.28 6.89
C VAL A 27 -20.73 -5.94 5.52
N PHE A 28 -21.39 -6.42 4.47
CA PHE A 28 -21.04 -6.10 3.09
C PHE A 28 -21.91 -4.94 2.59
N VAL A 29 -21.29 -3.89 2.05
CA VAL A 29 -21.99 -2.71 1.55
C VAL A 29 -21.64 -2.44 0.09
N ALA A 30 -22.65 -2.31 -0.75
CA ALA A 30 -22.51 -1.94 -2.15
C ALA A 30 -23.25 -0.63 -2.47
N LEU A 31 -22.59 0.27 -3.18
CA LEU A 31 -23.19 1.52 -3.62
C LEU A 31 -22.72 1.92 -5.03
N ASP A 32 -23.47 2.85 -5.61
CA ASP A 32 -23.17 3.50 -6.88
C ASP A 32 -22.49 4.85 -6.62
N MET A 33 -21.60 5.28 -7.52
CA MET A 33 -20.84 6.53 -7.36
C MET A 33 -21.71 7.80 -7.35
N GLY A 34 -22.91 7.74 -7.94
CA GLY A 34 -23.87 8.84 -8.01
C GLY A 34 -24.59 9.12 -6.69
N GLN A 35 -24.25 8.39 -5.60
CA GLN A 35 -24.92 8.50 -4.31
C GLN A 35 -23.96 9.02 -3.21
N PRO A 36 -23.53 10.29 -3.24
CA PRO A 36 -22.57 10.83 -2.27
C PRO A 36 -23.05 10.76 -0.82
N ASN A 37 -24.35 10.89 -0.58
CA ASN A 37 -24.93 10.75 0.76
C ASN A 37 -24.75 9.33 1.33
N ALA A 38 -24.87 8.30 0.47
CA ALA A 38 -24.59 6.92 0.85
C ALA A 38 -23.11 6.76 1.17
N PHE A 39 -22.24 7.31 0.32
CA PHE A 39 -20.79 7.25 0.51
C PHE A 39 -20.33 7.88 1.84
N PHE A 40 -20.78 9.09 2.17
CA PHE A 40 -20.44 9.71 3.45
C PHE A 40 -21.10 9.03 4.66
N SER A 41 -22.17 8.26 4.46
CA SER A 41 -22.77 7.46 5.52
C SER A 41 -21.92 6.25 5.92
N LEU A 42 -20.97 5.84 5.07
CA LEU A 42 -20.05 4.73 5.36
C LEU A 42 -19.12 5.03 6.53
N ALA A 43 -18.77 6.29 6.78
CA ALA A 43 -17.86 6.64 7.88
C ALA A 43 -18.47 6.34 9.27
N PRO A 44 -19.63 6.89 9.65
CA PRO A 44 -20.27 6.52 10.91
C PRO A 44 -20.76 5.07 10.92
N LEU A 45 -21.12 4.49 9.77
CA LEU A 45 -21.50 3.07 9.69
C LEU A 45 -20.32 2.15 10.01
N SER A 46 -19.15 2.39 9.40
CA SER A 46 -17.95 1.60 9.67
C SER A 46 -17.47 1.76 11.12
N LYS A 47 -17.55 2.98 11.67
CA LYS A 47 -17.31 3.21 13.10
C LYS A 47 -18.19 2.33 13.97
N ALA A 48 -19.50 2.32 13.71
CA ALA A 48 -20.46 1.50 14.46
C ALA A 48 -20.19 -0.01 14.31
N VAL A 49 -19.91 -0.48 13.10
CA VAL A 49 -19.59 -1.90 12.85
C VAL A 49 -18.34 -2.32 13.63
N HIS A 50 -17.28 -1.50 13.58
CA HIS A 50 -16.04 -1.82 14.26
C HIS A 50 -16.18 -1.77 15.79
N GLU A 51 -16.86 -0.78 16.36
CA GLU A 51 -17.12 -0.72 17.82
C GLU A 51 -17.89 -1.95 18.32
N LEU A 52 -18.77 -2.50 17.49
CA LEU A 52 -19.50 -3.74 17.76
C LEU A 52 -18.70 -5.01 17.44
N GLU A 53 -17.39 -4.90 17.19
CA GLU A 53 -16.48 -6.00 16.84
C GLU A 53 -16.89 -6.78 15.56
N GLY A 54 -17.56 -6.10 14.63
CA GLY A 54 -17.87 -6.62 13.30
C GLY A 54 -16.80 -6.25 12.27
N ASP A 55 -16.83 -6.96 11.16
CA ASP A 55 -16.06 -6.66 9.94
C ASP A 55 -16.95 -5.98 8.91
N MET A 56 -16.35 -5.18 8.05
CA MET A 56 -17.02 -4.48 6.97
C MET A 56 -16.21 -4.62 5.68
N HIS A 57 -16.92 -4.75 4.56
CA HIS A 57 -16.36 -4.71 3.20
C HIS A 57 -17.26 -3.86 2.33
N VAL A 58 -16.68 -2.85 1.68
CA VAL A 58 -17.37 -1.87 0.85
C VAL A 58 -16.90 -1.96 -0.59
N ILE A 59 -17.85 -1.95 -1.52
CA ILE A 59 -17.61 -1.79 -2.96
C ILE A 59 -18.46 -0.63 -3.49
N VAL A 60 -17.82 0.28 -4.23
CA VAL A 60 -18.46 1.38 -4.94
C VAL A 60 -18.18 1.24 -6.43
N GLU A 61 -19.18 0.78 -7.18
CA GLU A 61 -19.09 0.44 -8.60
C GLU A 61 -20.43 0.74 -9.29
N ASP A 62 -20.40 1.48 -10.41
CA ASP A 62 -21.63 1.85 -11.14
C ASP A 62 -22.36 0.63 -11.74
N ASP A 63 -21.62 -0.43 -12.09
CA ASP A 63 -22.16 -1.64 -12.74
C ASP A 63 -22.37 -2.83 -11.78
N TYR A 64 -22.00 -2.69 -10.51
CA TYR A 64 -22.11 -3.72 -9.48
C TYR A 64 -21.52 -5.09 -9.87
N ASN A 65 -20.59 -5.16 -10.82
CA ASN A 65 -20.08 -6.43 -11.34
C ASN A 65 -19.45 -7.30 -10.23
N SER A 66 -18.69 -6.69 -9.32
CA SER A 66 -18.08 -7.42 -8.20
C SER A 66 -19.15 -8.02 -7.28
N LEU A 67 -20.23 -7.29 -6.98
CA LEU A 67 -21.34 -7.79 -6.16
C LEU A 67 -22.06 -8.96 -6.83
N ILE A 68 -22.34 -8.87 -8.14
CA ILE A 68 -23.05 -9.92 -8.88
C ILE A 68 -22.25 -11.22 -8.83
N VAL A 69 -20.94 -11.15 -9.08
CA VAL A 69 -20.06 -12.32 -9.04
C VAL A 69 -19.97 -12.91 -7.63
N LEU A 70 -19.87 -12.08 -6.60
CA LEU A 70 -19.85 -12.55 -5.21
C LEU A 70 -21.17 -13.24 -4.82
N LYS A 71 -22.32 -12.66 -5.19
CA LYS A 71 -23.64 -13.28 -4.97
C LYS A 71 -23.77 -14.63 -5.66
N ASP A 72 -23.31 -14.76 -6.90
CA ASP A 72 -23.32 -16.04 -7.61
C ASP A 72 -22.46 -17.10 -6.88
N ALA A 73 -21.30 -16.71 -6.35
CA ALA A 73 -20.43 -17.60 -5.58
C ALA A 73 -21.06 -18.02 -4.24
N TRP A 74 -21.66 -17.08 -3.50
CA TRP A 74 -22.36 -17.35 -2.25
C TRP A 74 -23.57 -18.25 -2.45
N HIS A 75 -24.40 -17.97 -3.46
CA HIS A 75 -25.58 -18.78 -3.76
C HIS A 75 -25.22 -20.23 -4.10
N VAL A 76 -24.15 -20.44 -4.88
CA VAL A 76 -23.69 -21.81 -5.20
C VAL A 76 -23.11 -22.52 -3.99
N TYR A 77 -22.54 -21.79 -3.03
CA TYR A 77 -22.12 -22.36 -1.76
C TYR A 77 -23.30 -22.74 -0.86
N GLU A 78 -24.36 -21.93 -0.83
CA GLU A 78 -25.61 -22.27 -0.15
C GLU A 78 -26.28 -23.51 -0.76
N ASP A 79 -26.32 -23.62 -2.09
CA ASP A 79 -26.78 -24.81 -2.79
C ASP A 79 -25.97 -26.06 -2.41
N TYR A 80 -24.65 -25.88 -2.22
CA TYR A 80 -23.78 -26.94 -1.73
C TYR A 80 -24.13 -27.37 -0.30
N LEU A 81 -24.40 -26.43 0.61
CA LEU A 81 -24.84 -26.74 1.98
C LEU A 81 -26.18 -27.50 1.98
N LYS A 82 -27.08 -27.17 1.05
CA LYS A 82 -28.36 -27.87 0.81
C LYS A 82 -28.20 -29.21 0.06
N ARG A 83 -26.96 -29.64 -0.23
CA ARG A 83 -26.62 -30.89 -0.94
C ARG A 83 -27.23 -30.99 -2.34
N LEU A 84 -27.48 -29.86 -3.01
CA LEU A 84 -28.00 -29.85 -4.38
C LEU A 84 -26.94 -30.36 -5.37
N LYS A 85 -27.36 -31.21 -6.32
CA LYS A 85 -26.44 -31.87 -7.28
C LYS A 85 -26.34 -31.11 -8.61
N THR A 86 -26.08 -29.80 -8.57
CA THR A 86 -25.96 -28.98 -9.78
C THR A 86 -24.54 -29.01 -10.36
N LYS A 87 -24.39 -28.70 -11.66
CA LYS A 87 -23.06 -28.55 -12.31
C LYS A 87 -22.21 -27.48 -11.60
N LYS A 88 -22.83 -26.39 -11.16
CA LYS A 88 -22.19 -25.28 -10.43
C LYS A 88 -21.66 -25.74 -9.06
N VAL A 89 -22.48 -26.45 -8.28
CA VAL A 89 -22.08 -27.01 -6.98
C VAL A 89 -20.91 -27.98 -7.14
N LYS A 90 -20.98 -28.90 -8.12
CA LYS A 90 -19.89 -29.85 -8.40
C LYS A 90 -18.58 -29.13 -8.77
N ALA A 91 -18.66 -28.04 -9.52
CA ALA A 91 -17.49 -27.25 -9.90
C ALA A 91 -16.90 -26.50 -8.70
N LEU A 92 -17.73 -25.84 -7.88
CA LEU A 92 -17.28 -25.12 -6.69
C LEU A 92 -16.61 -26.06 -5.69
N PHE A 93 -17.27 -27.18 -5.36
CA PHE A 93 -16.72 -28.16 -4.44
C PHE A 93 -15.47 -28.83 -5.00
N GLY A 94 -15.42 -29.09 -6.32
CA GLY A 94 -14.22 -29.57 -6.99
C GLY A 94 -13.03 -28.61 -6.88
N PHE A 95 -13.27 -27.30 -6.94
CA PHE A 95 -12.25 -26.27 -6.72
C PHE A 95 -11.80 -26.24 -5.26
N ILE A 96 -12.73 -26.15 -4.31
CA ILE A 96 -12.45 -26.16 -2.86
C ILE A 96 -11.64 -27.40 -2.47
N ASN A 97 -12.06 -28.59 -2.90
CA ASN A 97 -11.35 -29.84 -2.59
C ASN A 97 -9.95 -29.88 -3.19
N SER A 98 -9.75 -29.27 -4.37
CA SER A 98 -8.41 -29.20 -4.96
C SER A 98 -7.49 -28.31 -4.12
N VAL A 99 -8.01 -27.22 -3.55
CA VAL A 99 -7.27 -26.37 -2.61
C VAL A 99 -6.99 -27.14 -1.33
N ASN A 100 -8.01 -27.74 -0.70
CA ASN A 100 -7.88 -28.51 0.54
C ASN A 100 -6.87 -29.67 0.41
N LYS A 101 -6.89 -30.40 -0.72
CA LYS A 101 -5.94 -31.49 -0.99
C LYS A 101 -4.50 -30.97 -1.04
N ARG A 102 -4.28 -29.79 -1.62
CA ARG A 102 -2.95 -29.19 -1.76
C ARG A 102 -2.43 -28.63 -0.43
N THR A 103 -3.30 -27.98 0.34
CA THR A 103 -2.91 -27.32 1.61
C THR A 103 -2.97 -28.24 2.82
N LYS A 104 -3.67 -29.38 2.71
CA LYS A 104 -4.06 -30.26 3.83
C LYS A 104 -4.87 -29.51 4.90
N LYS A 105 -5.63 -28.49 4.52
CA LYS A 105 -6.46 -27.64 5.40
C LYS A 105 -7.87 -27.53 4.82
N ASP A 106 -8.89 -27.72 5.64
CA ASP A 106 -10.31 -27.57 5.25
C ASP A 106 -10.92 -26.24 5.71
N VAL A 107 -10.20 -25.14 5.44
CA VAL A 107 -10.61 -23.78 5.85
C VAL A 107 -10.93 -22.88 4.67
N PHE A 108 -10.54 -23.27 3.44
CA PHE A 108 -10.75 -22.42 2.26
C PHE A 108 -12.23 -22.24 1.92
N LYS A 109 -13.06 -23.26 2.19
CA LYS A 109 -14.51 -23.17 1.99
C LYS A 109 -15.17 -22.02 2.76
N GLU A 110 -14.55 -21.59 3.86
CA GLU A 110 -15.13 -20.58 4.73
C GLU A 110 -15.30 -19.24 4.01
N ILE A 111 -14.43 -18.89 3.06
CA ILE A 111 -14.53 -17.60 2.34
C ILE A 111 -15.75 -17.49 1.42
N PHE A 112 -16.40 -18.62 1.11
CA PHE A 112 -17.59 -18.67 0.26
C PHE A 112 -18.91 -18.49 1.02
N LYS A 113 -18.87 -18.34 2.35
CA LYS A 113 -20.06 -18.02 3.14
C LYS A 113 -20.55 -16.61 2.85
N GLU A 114 -21.85 -16.49 2.59
CA GLU A 114 -22.52 -15.20 2.43
C GLU A 114 -22.30 -14.33 3.67
N PRO A 115 -21.99 -13.02 3.54
CA PRO A 115 -21.95 -12.10 4.68
C PRO A 115 -23.28 -12.06 5.43
N GLU A 116 -23.23 -11.93 6.74
CA GLU A 116 -24.44 -11.98 7.58
C GLU A 116 -25.32 -10.74 7.40
N ILE A 117 -24.77 -9.63 6.92
CA ILE A 117 -25.51 -8.42 6.56
C ILE A 117 -25.05 -7.94 5.18
N ILE A 118 -26.00 -7.82 4.25
CA ILE A 118 -25.79 -7.19 2.93
C ILE A 118 -26.61 -5.92 2.88
N LEU A 119 -25.94 -4.82 2.57
CA LEU A 119 -26.52 -3.49 2.39
C LEU A 119 -26.27 -3.01 0.97
N ARG A 120 -27.30 -2.50 0.32
CA ARG A 120 -27.24 -1.78 -0.95
C ARG A 120 -27.79 -0.38 -0.75
N ALA A 121 -27.10 0.60 -1.34
CA ALA A 121 -27.56 1.97 -1.33
C ALA A 121 -28.76 2.16 -2.29
N GLU A 122 -29.88 2.67 -1.76
CA GLU A 122 -31.13 2.94 -2.47
C GLU A 122 -31.66 4.34 -2.12
N LYS A 123 -32.77 4.76 -2.74
CA LYS A 123 -33.34 6.09 -2.47
C LYS A 123 -33.67 6.26 -0.98
N GLY A 124 -32.93 7.14 -0.31
CA GLY A 124 -33.15 7.53 1.08
C GLY A 124 -32.47 6.65 2.15
N GLY A 125 -31.74 5.59 1.79
CA GLY A 125 -31.02 4.79 2.77
C GLY A 125 -30.38 3.52 2.24
N PHE A 126 -29.72 2.78 3.12
CA PHE A 126 -29.27 1.41 2.84
C PHE A 126 -30.43 0.43 3.04
N ARG A 127 -30.53 -0.55 2.15
CA ARG A 127 -31.53 -1.63 2.14
C ARG A 127 -30.87 -2.98 1.92
N GLY A 128 -31.58 -4.07 2.14
CA GLY A 128 -31.04 -5.43 2.05
C GLY A 128 -31.46 -6.23 3.28
N THR A 129 -30.51 -6.82 3.99
CA THR A 129 -30.78 -7.60 5.21
C THR A 129 -31.50 -6.77 6.29
N ILE A 130 -31.12 -5.50 6.41
CA ILE A 130 -31.76 -4.53 7.30
C ILE A 130 -31.88 -3.18 6.60
N GLY A 131 -32.88 -2.37 7.00
CA GLY A 131 -33.05 -1.00 6.54
C GLY A 131 -32.34 -0.01 7.45
N LEU A 132 -31.47 0.83 6.89
CA LEU A 132 -30.77 1.90 7.61
C LEU A 132 -30.89 3.23 6.86
N ASP A 133 -31.19 4.31 7.58
CA ASP A 133 -31.20 5.65 6.98
C ASP A 133 -29.77 6.15 6.71
N TYR A 134 -29.62 7.05 5.75
CA TYR A 134 -28.34 7.74 5.56
C TYR A 134 -28.05 8.71 6.69
N LYS A 135 -26.78 8.71 7.13
CA LYS A 135 -26.23 9.53 8.21
C LYS A 135 -24.93 10.16 7.75
N TYR A 136 -25.05 11.31 7.10
CA TYR A 136 -23.96 12.04 6.47
C TYR A 136 -23.87 13.48 6.94
N ARG A 137 -24.66 13.88 7.96
CA ARG A 137 -24.72 15.28 8.41
C ARG A 137 -23.46 15.71 9.16
N TRP A 138 -22.64 14.75 9.58
CA TRP A 138 -21.29 15.00 10.08
C TRP A 138 -20.39 15.71 9.06
N HIS A 139 -20.60 15.47 7.76
CA HIS A 139 -19.75 15.96 6.66
C HIS A 139 -20.16 17.37 6.22
N LYS A 140 -19.16 18.23 6.01
CA LYS A 140 -19.32 19.50 5.29
C LYS A 140 -18.23 19.60 4.22
N ARG A 141 -18.61 20.13 3.06
CA ARG A 141 -17.66 20.44 1.98
C ARG A 141 -16.61 21.43 2.49
N TYR A 142 -15.34 21.16 2.19
CA TYR A 142 -14.21 21.98 2.61
C TYR A 142 -13.13 21.97 1.53
N LYS A 143 -12.72 23.17 1.09
CA LYS A 143 -11.76 23.37 -0.01
C LYS A 143 -12.05 22.47 -1.23
N GLU A 144 -13.33 22.31 -1.56
CA GLU A 144 -13.77 21.32 -2.57
C GLU A 144 -13.16 21.62 -3.94
N ARG A 145 -13.08 22.90 -4.31
CA ARG A 145 -12.46 23.33 -5.57
C ARG A 145 -10.98 22.98 -5.60
N GLU A 146 -10.23 23.39 -4.58
CA GLU A 146 -8.78 23.17 -4.50
C GLU A 146 -8.46 21.67 -4.38
N LEU A 147 -9.27 20.89 -3.67
CA LEU A 147 -9.15 19.44 -3.60
C LEU A 147 -9.38 18.82 -4.97
N LEU A 148 -10.45 19.20 -5.69
CA LEU A 148 -10.74 18.67 -7.02
C LEU A 148 -9.66 19.06 -8.05
N GLU A 149 -9.11 20.27 -7.95
CA GLU A 149 -7.96 20.70 -8.75
C GLU A 149 -6.74 19.83 -8.46
N THR A 150 -6.45 19.57 -7.18
CA THR A 150 -5.33 18.72 -6.74
C THR A 150 -5.47 17.30 -7.27
N THR A 151 -6.63 16.66 -7.08
CA THR A 151 -6.86 15.29 -7.57
C THR A 151 -6.89 15.22 -9.09
N THR A 152 -7.42 16.24 -9.76
CA THR A 152 -7.34 16.35 -11.24
C THR A 152 -5.89 16.42 -11.70
N ARG A 153 -5.04 17.20 -11.00
CA ARG A 153 -3.61 17.30 -11.31
C ARG A 153 -2.89 15.96 -11.11
N ILE A 154 -3.15 15.26 -10.01
CA ILE A 154 -2.63 13.88 -9.78
C ILE A 154 -2.97 12.98 -10.97
N LEU A 155 -4.24 12.94 -11.38
CA LEU A 155 -4.71 12.04 -12.43
C LEU A 155 -4.21 12.44 -13.83
N LYS A 156 -4.09 13.73 -14.13
CA LYS A 156 -3.58 14.21 -15.42
C LYS A 156 -2.06 14.15 -15.51
N ASP A 157 -1.36 14.76 -14.56
CA ASP A 157 0.06 15.04 -14.67
C ASP A 157 0.91 13.90 -14.07
N GLY A 158 0.37 13.23 -13.04
CA GLY A 158 0.98 12.08 -12.39
C GLY A 158 0.67 10.75 -13.09
N TYR A 159 -0.61 10.52 -13.42
CA TYR A 159 -1.07 9.27 -14.04
C TYR A 159 -1.23 9.29 -15.56
N ASN A 160 -1.35 10.47 -16.17
CA ASN A 160 -1.76 10.61 -17.57
C ASN A 160 -3.01 9.76 -17.89
N LEU A 161 -3.98 9.78 -16.98
CA LEU A 161 -5.15 8.90 -17.00
C LEU A 161 -5.96 9.10 -18.29
N LYS A 162 -6.35 7.99 -18.93
CA LYS A 162 -6.99 8.01 -20.26
C LYS A 162 -8.51 7.87 -20.20
N GLU A 163 -9.18 8.35 -21.24
CA GLU A 163 -10.61 8.11 -21.45
C GLU A 163 -10.88 6.59 -21.52
N GLY A 164 -11.92 6.14 -20.82
CA GLY A 164 -12.29 4.72 -20.72
C GLY A 164 -11.42 3.87 -19.79
N GLU A 165 -10.32 4.41 -19.28
CA GLU A 165 -9.40 3.70 -18.38
C GLU A 165 -10.06 3.37 -17.03
N ARG A 166 -9.78 2.19 -16.46
CA ARG A 166 -10.33 1.77 -15.16
C ARG A 166 -9.34 2.09 -14.04
N ILE A 167 -9.77 2.89 -13.07
CA ILE A 167 -8.99 3.26 -11.90
C ILE A 167 -9.64 2.76 -10.61
N GLY A 168 -8.88 2.01 -9.81
CA GLY A 168 -9.29 1.58 -8.47
C GLY A 168 -8.80 2.56 -7.40
N ILE A 169 -9.69 3.03 -6.53
CA ILE A 169 -9.36 3.95 -5.44
C ILE A 169 -9.63 3.28 -4.10
N GLY A 170 -8.57 3.06 -3.33
CA GLY A 170 -8.67 2.57 -1.94
C GLY A 170 -8.93 3.71 -0.97
N PHE A 171 -9.71 3.46 0.07
CA PHE A 171 -9.88 4.38 1.21
C PHE A 171 -9.94 3.60 2.52
N VAL A 172 -9.94 4.29 3.66
CA VAL A 172 -9.85 3.68 4.98
C VAL A 172 -11.20 3.75 5.70
N LEU A 173 -11.67 2.64 6.25
CA LEU A 173 -12.85 2.60 7.11
C LEU A 173 -12.51 3.12 8.51
N ILE A 174 -13.47 3.75 9.21
CA ILE A 174 -13.19 4.39 10.50
C ILE A 174 -12.98 3.31 11.57
N PRO A 175 -11.78 3.16 12.16
CA PRO A 175 -11.53 2.11 13.15
C PRO A 175 -12.18 2.43 14.51
N LYS A 176 -12.07 1.49 15.44
CA LYS A 176 -12.40 1.75 16.85
C LYS A 176 -11.52 2.84 17.44
N ASP A 177 -12.00 3.52 18.49
CA ASP A 177 -11.25 4.62 19.12
C ASP A 177 -9.89 4.15 19.63
N GLU A 178 -9.82 2.95 20.20
CA GLU A 178 -8.58 2.31 20.66
C GLU A 178 -7.56 2.03 19.54
N HIS A 179 -8.00 2.02 18.28
CA HIS A 179 -7.19 1.72 17.10
C HIS A 179 -6.90 2.94 16.23
N LEU A 180 -7.44 4.12 16.57
CA LEU A 180 -7.05 5.37 15.91
C LEU A 180 -5.58 5.65 16.19
N GLU A 181 -4.79 5.74 15.13
CA GLU A 181 -3.40 6.23 15.22
C GLU A 181 -3.35 7.75 15.10
N LEU A 182 -4.12 8.25 14.13
CA LEU A 182 -4.18 9.65 13.74
C LEU A 182 -5.50 10.25 14.25
N PRO A 183 -5.60 11.58 14.34
CA PRO A 183 -6.88 12.26 14.56
C PRO A 183 -8.00 11.66 13.70
N LEU A 184 -9.19 11.49 14.28
CA LEU A 184 -10.37 10.96 13.58
C LEU A 184 -10.65 11.75 12.28
N GLU A 185 -10.44 13.06 12.34
CA GLU A 185 -10.60 13.99 11.22
C GLU A 185 -9.78 13.56 9.99
N ASP A 186 -8.60 12.98 10.16
CA ASP A 186 -7.74 12.55 9.04
C ASP A 186 -8.33 11.33 8.32
N TYR A 187 -8.95 10.42 9.08
CA TYR A 187 -9.69 9.30 8.51
C TYR A 187 -10.95 9.80 7.79
N LEU A 188 -11.66 10.77 8.36
CA LEU A 188 -12.82 11.40 7.72
C LEU A 188 -12.40 12.16 6.45
N ASP A 189 -11.20 12.72 6.42
CA ASP A 189 -10.63 13.40 5.26
C ASP A 189 -10.44 12.48 4.07
N SER A 190 -10.06 11.22 4.33
CA SER A 190 -9.88 10.20 3.29
C SER A 190 -11.14 9.96 2.45
N TYR A 191 -12.34 10.14 3.02
CA TYR A 191 -13.61 10.07 2.28
C TYR A 191 -13.72 11.22 1.28
N SER A 192 -13.37 12.44 1.70
CA SER A 192 -13.42 13.59 0.79
C SER A 192 -12.38 13.46 -0.32
N ILE A 193 -11.15 13.03 0.01
CA ILE A 193 -10.06 12.82 -0.96
C ILE A 193 -10.42 11.73 -1.97
N SER A 194 -10.93 10.58 -1.50
CA SER A 194 -11.29 9.46 -2.38
C SER A 194 -12.46 9.78 -3.30
N LEU A 195 -13.52 10.43 -2.79
CA LEU A 195 -14.64 10.88 -3.62
C LEU A 195 -14.19 11.94 -4.64
N ALA A 196 -13.40 12.93 -4.23
CA ALA A 196 -12.87 13.94 -5.16
C ALA A 196 -11.96 13.34 -6.23
N THR A 197 -11.18 12.30 -5.89
CA THR A 197 -10.36 11.55 -6.86
C THR A 197 -11.24 10.82 -7.87
N ALA A 198 -12.30 10.17 -7.41
CA ALA A 198 -13.23 9.47 -8.29
C ALA A 198 -14.02 10.45 -9.20
N LEU A 199 -14.46 11.59 -8.67
CA LEU A 199 -15.12 12.65 -9.46
C LEU A 199 -14.18 13.25 -10.50
N ALA A 200 -12.91 13.49 -10.15
CA ALA A 200 -11.89 13.93 -11.10
C ALA A 200 -11.68 12.88 -12.21
N ALA A 201 -11.62 11.59 -11.86
CA ALA A 201 -11.53 10.51 -12.85
C ALA A 201 -12.75 10.47 -13.79
N LYS A 202 -13.97 10.63 -13.26
CA LYS A 202 -15.19 10.74 -14.10
C LYS A 202 -15.14 11.95 -15.03
N LYS A 203 -14.62 13.10 -14.57
CA LYS A 203 -14.43 14.30 -15.41
C LYS A 203 -13.44 14.06 -16.56
N LEU A 204 -12.48 13.16 -16.37
CA LEU A 204 -11.55 12.67 -17.40
C LEU A 204 -12.14 11.52 -18.25
N LYS A 205 -13.43 11.20 -18.06
CA LYS A 205 -14.14 10.08 -18.71
C LYS A 205 -13.50 8.71 -18.44
N ALA A 206 -12.77 8.57 -17.34
CA ALA A 206 -12.30 7.30 -16.84
C ALA A 206 -13.44 6.59 -16.06
N LYS A 207 -13.20 5.33 -15.69
CA LYS A 207 -14.15 4.46 -14.98
C LYS A 207 -13.62 4.17 -13.57
N PRO A 208 -13.89 5.03 -12.58
CA PRO A 208 -13.43 4.83 -11.22
C PRO A 208 -14.27 3.78 -10.49
N THR A 209 -13.63 3.07 -9.57
CA THR A 209 -14.26 2.22 -8.56
C THR A 209 -13.64 2.52 -7.21
N LEU A 210 -14.40 2.53 -6.12
CA LEU A 210 -13.83 2.60 -4.77
C LEU A 210 -14.05 1.28 -4.03
N SER A 211 -13.12 0.94 -3.15
CA SER A 211 -13.27 -0.20 -2.27
C SER A 211 -12.52 0.00 -0.96
N SER A 212 -13.05 -0.60 0.10
CA SER A 212 -12.38 -0.66 1.40
C SER A 212 -12.86 -1.87 2.20
N CYS A 213 -12.06 -2.36 3.13
CA CYS A 213 -12.46 -3.38 4.08
C CYS A 213 -11.83 -3.10 5.45
N THR A 214 -12.35 -3.72 6.51
CA THR A 214 -11.78 -3.60 7.85
C THR A 214 -10.30 -3.97 7.87
N ASP A 215 -9.47 -3.03 8.32
CA ASP A 215 -8.05 -3.24 8.53
C ASP A 215 -7.78 -4.19 9.71
N ARG A 216 -6.66 -4.89 9.63
CA ARG A 216 -6.16 -5.81 10.66
C ARG A 216 -5.00 -5.20 11.40
N ILE A 217 -4.96 -5.42 12.72
CA ILE A 217 -3.88 -4.92 13.58
C ILE A 217 -2.58 -5.70 13.38
N SER A 218 -2.68 -6.99 13.08
CA SER A 218 -1.53 -7.84 12.75
C SER A 218 -1.70 -8.36 11.35
N VAL A 219 -0.58 -8.44 10.66
CA VAL A 219 -0.52 -8.99 9.33
C VAL A 219 -0.70 -10.52 9.31
N LEU A 220 -0.67 -11.17 10.47
CA LEU A 220 -0.97 -12.59 10.66
C LEU A 220 -2.47 -12.85 10.88
N ALA A 221 -3.29 -11.80 11.09
CA ALA A 221 -4.73 -11.95 11.25
C ALA A 221 -5.41 -12.32 9.93
N LYS A 222 -6.53 -13.04 9.97
CA LYS A 222 -7.31 -13.36 8.77
C LYS A 222 -7.87 -12.08 8.14
N SER A 223 -7.79 -11.95 6.82
CA SER A 223 -8.43 -10.85 6.09
C SER A 223 -9.97 -10.91 6.21
N VAL A 224 -10.66 -9.84 5.82
CA VAL A 224 -12.13 -9.83 5.78
C VAL A 224 -12.62 -10.85 4.76
N ARG A 225 -13.47 -11.78 5.21
CA ARG A 225 -13.91 -12.97 4.45
C ARG A 225 -14.30 -12.68 2.99
N THR A 226 -15.16 -11.69 2.79
CA THR A 226 -15.70 -11.35 1.48
C THR A 226 -14.69 -10.62 0.59
N ALA A 227 -13.75 -9.88 1.19
CA ALA A 227 -12.62 -9.30 0.47
C ALA A 227 -11.63 -10.40 0.03
N ASP A 228 -11.36 -11.36 0.91
CA ASP A 228 -10.50 -12.52 0.63
C ASP A 228 -11.05 -13.36 -0.53
N LEU A 229 -12.36 -13.61 -0.55
CA LEU A 229 -13.03 -14.26 -1.68
C LEU A 229 -12.83 -13.45 -2.97
N LEU A 230 -13.10 -12.15 -2.97
CA LEU A 230 -12.94 -11.32 -4.17
C LEU A 230 -11.50 -11.33 -4.70
N MET A 231 -10.50 -11.25 -3.81
CA MET A 231 -9.09 -11.36 -4.18
C MET A 231 -8.75 -12.75 -4.74
N ALA A 232 -9.23 -13.82 -4.12
CA ALA A 232 -9.02 -15.19 -4.60
C ALA A 232 -9.62 -15.39 -6.00
N LEU A 233 -10.85 -14.91 -6.22
CA LEU A 233 -11.49 -14.97 -7.54
C LEU A 233 -10.70 -14.16 -8.58
N ARG A 234 -10.31 -12.92 -8.29
CA ARG A 234 -9.51 -12.08 -9.22
C ARG A 234 -8.18 -12.72 -9.57
N GLY A 235 -7.44 -13.23 -8.59
CA GLY A 235 -6.15 -13.88 -8.84
C GLY A 235 -6.29 -15.19 -9.61
N CYS A 236 -7.31 -16.00 -9.28
CA CYS A 236 -7.57 -17.22 -10.04
C CYS A 236 -8.02 -16.93 -11.48
N GLU A 237 -8.73 -15.83 -11.74
CA GLU A 237 -9.05 -15.38 -13.11
C GLU A 237 -7.80 -15.09 -13.93
N LEU A 238 -6.77 -14.48 -13.34
CA LEU A 238 -5.48 -14.21 -14.01
C LEU A 238 -4.72 -15.49 -14.36
N ASP A 239 -4.90 -16.55 -13.56
CA ASP A 239 -4.16 -17.81 -13.66
C ASP A 239 -4.99 -19.00 -14.15
N LYS A 240 -6.25 -18.80 -14.56
CA LYS A 240 -7.16 -19.91 -14.94
C LYS A 240 -6.69 -20.73 -16.15
N GLY A 241 -5.71 -20.21 -16.91
CA GLY A 241 -5.04 -20.90 -18.00
C GLY A 241 -3.83 -21.77 -17.58
N VAL A 242 -3.38 -21.67 -16.33
CA VAL A 242 -2.20 -22.41 -15.85
C VAL A 242 -2.50 -23.91 -15.75
N ASN A 243 -1.57 -24.73 -16.23
CA ASN A 243 -1.64 -26.20 -16.17
C ASN A 243 -1.31 -26.73 -14.76
N GLU A 244 -2.15 -26.38 -13.78
CA GLU A 244 -2.12 -26.86 -12.39
C GLU A 244 -3.53 -27.27 -11.95
N GLY A 245 -3.64 -28.34 -11.14
CA GLY A 245 -4.93 -28.94 -10.79
C GLY A 245 -5.95 -27.96 -10.20
N VAL A 246 -5.50 -27.07 -9.30
CA VAL A 246 -6.35 -26.05 -8.67
C VAL A 246 -6.95 -25.10 -9.70
N PHE A 247 -6.13 -24.56 -10.61
CA PHE A 247 -6.55 -23.60 -11.62
C PHE A 247 -7.39 -24.23 -12.74
N LYS A 248 -7.14 -25.51 -13.07
CA LYS A 248 -8.04 -26.27 -13.97
C LYS A 248 -9.44 -26.42 -13.40
N LYS A 249 -9.56 -26.73 -12.09
CA LYS A 249 -10.87 -26.80 -11.42
C LYS A 249 -11.54 -25.43 -11.35
N TYR A 250 -10.75 -24.40 -11.05
CA TYR A 250 -11.23 -23.02 -11.09
C TYR A 250 -11.74 -22.60 -12.47
N SER A 251 -11.04 -22.94 -13.56
CA SER A 251 -11.45 -22.61 -14.93
C SER A 251 -12.85 -23.13 -15.28
N VAL A 252 -13.22 -24.32 -14.78
CA VAL A 252 -14.58 -24.85 -14.92
C VAL A 252 -15.60 -24.03 -14.12
N LEU A 253 -15.26 -23.69 -12.87
CA LEU A 253 -16.10 -22.84 -12.01
C LEU A 253 -16.31 -21.45 -12.64
N SER A 254 -15.23 -20.82 -13.09
CA SER A 254 -15.20 -19.51 -13.74
C SER A 254 -16.18 -19.45 -14.92
N LYS A 255 -16.14 -20.43 -15.82
CA LYS A 255 -17.06 -20.51 -16.97
C LYS A 255 -18.52 -20.64 -16.54
N LEU A 256 -18.81 -21.47 -15.53
CA LEU A 256 -20.18 -21.71 -15.07
C LEU A 256 -20.77 -20.53 -14.30
N LEU A 257 -19.94 -19.75 -13.60
CA LEU A 257 -20.36 -18.57 -12.83
C LEU A 257 -20.06 -17.25 -13.56
N ARG A 258 -19.59 -17.29 -14.81
CA ARG A 258 -19.16 -16.12 -15.59
C ARG A 258 -18.34 -15.13 -14.76
N ILE A 259 -17.27 -15.62 -14.13
CA ILE A 259 -16.42 -14.82 -13.24
C ILE A 259 -15.60 -13.78 -14.02
N ASP A 260 -15.46 -13.96 -15.34
CA ASP A 260 -14.87 -13.00 -16.30
C ASP A 260 -15.63 -11.64 -16.38
N ARG A 261 -16.79 -11.54 -15.73
CA ARG A 261 -17.45 -10.25 -15.45
C ARG A 261 -16.62 -9.34 -14.55
N LEU A 262 -15.76 -9.90 -13.70
CA LEU A 262 -14.80 -9.11 -12.90
C LEU A 262 -13.87 -8.33 -13.85
N LYS A 263 -13.87 -7.00 -13.70
CA LYS A 263 -13.03 -6.13 -14.51
C LYS A 263 -11.76 -5.77 -13.74
N PHE A 264 -10.63 -5.88 -14.43
CA PHE A 264 -9.34 -5.49 -13.88
C PHE A 264 -9.11 -3.98 -14.08
N ILE A 265 -8.42 -3.38 -13.11
CA ILE A 265 -7.96 -1.99 -13.18
C ILE A 265 -6.60 -1.93 -13.87
N SER A 266 -6.31 -0.83 -14.54
CA SER A 266 -4.98 -0.52 -15.09
C SER A 266 -4.27 0.61 -14.35
N ALA A 267 -5.00 1.32 -13.49
CA ALA A 267 -4.48 2.30 -12.54
C ALA A 267 -5.04 2.02 -11.14
N GLY A 268 -4.22 2.10 -10.11
CA GLY A 268 -4.66 2.06 -8.72
C GLY A 268 -4.13 3.25 -7.92
N PHE A 269 -4.97 3.81 -7.04
CA PHE A 269 -4.60 4.86 -6.09
C PHE A 269 -5.08 4.46 -4.69
N GLY A 270 -4.18 4.06 -3.80
CA GLY A 270 -4.54 3.66 -2.43
C GLY A 270 -4.36 4.78 -1.42
N ILE A 271 -5.36 5.02 -0.58
CA ILE A 271 -5.23 5.81 0.64
C ILE A 271 -5.14 4.83 1.82
N HIS A 272 -4.03 4.85 2.56
CA HIS A 272 -3.75 3.91 3.64
C HIS A 272 -3.71 4.60 5.00
N ALA A 273 -3.92 3.84 6.07
CA ALA A 273 -3.66 4.24 7.46
C ALA A 273 -3.02 3.05 8.19
N LYS A 274 -2.95 3.12 9.53
CA LYS A 274 -2.55 1.98 10.34
C LYS A 274 -3.38 0.74 10.01
N GLY A 275 -2.66 -0.35 9.75
CA GLY A 275 -3.21 -1.68 9.70
C GLY A 275 -2.79 -2.42 8.44
N TYR A 276 -3.33 -3.62 8.32
CA TYR A 276 -2.99 -4.55 7.27
C TYR A 276 -4.26 -5.11 6.64
N TYR A 277 -4.20 -5.47 5.37
CA TYR A 277 -5.26 -6.28 4.75
C TYR A 277 -5.51 -7.61 5.48
N GLY A 278 -4.48 -8.15 6.14
CA GLY A 278 -4.46 -9.47 6.76
C GLY A 278 -4.01 -10.57 5.80
N ARG A 279 -4.04 -11.81 6.27
CA ARG A 279 -3.63 -12.99 5.51
C ARG A 279 -4.59 -13.26 4.36
N HIS A 280 -4.03 -13.32 3.16
CA HIS A 280 -4.74 -13.78 1.98
C HIS A 280 -4.50 -15.29 1.83
N PHE A 281 -5.44 -16.11 2.30
CA PHE A 281 -5.22 -17.56 2.46
C PHE A 281 -4.77 -18.21 1.16
N PHE A 282 -5.47 -17.94 0.05
CA PHE A 282 -5.15 -18.54 -1.24
C PHE A 282 -3.74 -18.14 -1.70
N GLY A 283 -3.38 -16.86 -1.61
CA GLY A 283 -2.06 -16.37 -1.97
C GLY A 283 -0.92 -16.95 -1.14
N GLU A 284 -1.13 -17.15 0.17
CA GLU A 284 -0.09 -17.64 1.08
C GLU A 284 0.05 -19.17 1.14
N GLU A 285 -0.98 -19.91 0.73
CA GLU A 285 -1.02 -21.37 0.83
C GLU A 285 -0.99 -22.06 -0.54
N ILE A 286 -1.52 -21.41 -1.57
CA ILE A 286 -1.51 -21.87 -2.96
C ILE A 286 -0.59 -21.00 -3.81
N GLY A 287 -0.73 -19.67 -3.71
CA GLY A 287 -0.08 -18.64 -4.53
C GLY A 287 -0.46 -18.68 -6.02
N TYR A 288 -0.10 -17.62 -6.74
CA TYR A 288 -0.46 -17.34 -8.13
C TYR A 288 0.73 -17.59 -9.06
N PRO A 289 0.79 -18.75 -9.74
CA PRO A 289 1.94 -19.12 -10.53
C PRO A 289 2.03 -18.35 -11.85
N SER A 290 3.26 -18.09 -12.28
CA SER A 290 3.56 -17.77 -13.68
C SER A 290 3.10 -18.89 -14.63
N LEU A 291 2.86 -18.55 -15.90
CA LEU A 291 2.37 -19.51 -16.91
C LEU A 291 3.29 -20.73 -17.08
N ASP A 292 4.60 -20.55 -16.95
CA ASP A 292 5.60 -21.63 -16.99
C ASP A 292 5.98 -22.18 -15.62
N LYS A 293 5.35 -21.68 -14.56
CA LYS A 293 5.48 -22.11 -13.16
C LYS A 293 6.88 -21.89 -12.56
N LYS A 294 7.72 -21.04 -13.17
CA LYS A 294 9.06 -20.70 -12.64
C LYS A 294 9.02 -19.79 -11.42
N THR A 295 7.98 -18.97 -11.32
CA THR A 295 7.73 -18.09 -10.17
C THR A 295 6.28 -18.14 -9.71
N ARG A 296 6.02 -17.58 -8.52
CA ARG A 296 4.71 -17.52 -7.87
C ARG A 296 4.56 -16.24 -7.06
N TRP A 297 3.37 -15.65 -7.11
CA TRP A 297 3.00 -14.43 -6.40
C TRP A 297 2.07 -14.74 -5.22
N SER A 298 2.16 -13.97 -4.14
CA SER A 298 1.30 -14.12 -2.97
C SER A 298 0.06 -13.20 -3.00
N SER A 299 -0.05 -12.31 -3.99
CA SER A 299 -1.20 -11.42 -4.15
C SER A 299 -1.48 -11.14 -5.64
N PRO A 300 -2.77 -11.09 -6.05
CA PRO A 300 -3.11 -10.70 -7.41
C PRO A 300 -2.68 -9.26 -7.73
N GLY A 301 -2.71 -8.35 -6.75
CA GLY A 301 -2.27 -6.97 -6.94
C GLY A 301 -0.77 -6.89 -7.26
N GLN A 302 0.05 -7.70 -6.58
CA GLN A 302 1.48 -7.81 -6.88
C GLN A 302 1.73 -8.43 -8.25
N LEU A 303 0.98 -9.47 -8.64
CA LEU A 303 1.07 -10.05 -9.98
C LEU A 303 0.66 -9.05 -11.08
N MET A 304 -0.34 -8.21 -10.84
CA MET A 304 -0.78 -7.21 -11.81
C MET A 304 0.19 -6.03 -11.91
N LEU A 305 0.75 -5.59 -10.79
CA LEU A 305 1.74 -4.51 -10.76
C LEU A 305 3.08 -4.99 -11.30
N LYS A 306 3.60 -6.11 -10.79
CA LYS A 306 4.97 -6.57 -11.02
C LYS A 306 5.99 -5.45 -10.81
N ASP A 307 6.09 -4.93 -9.60
CA ASP A 307 7.05 -3.86 -9.33
C ASP A 307 8.48 -4.31 -9.69
N ALA A 308 9.31 -3.36 -10.14
CA ALA A 308 10.67 -3.63 -10.61
C ALA A 308 11.57 -4.27 -9.55
N PHE A 309 11.16 -4.17 -8.29
CA PHE A 309 11.94 -4.55 -7.14
C PHE A 309 11.59 -5.96 -6.65
N SER A 310 10.52 -6.57 -7.15
CA SER A 310 10.14 -7.95 -6.83
C SER A 310 10.99 -8.93 -7.64
N PRO A 311 11.71 -9.88 -7.02
CA PRO A 311 12.51 -10.87 -7.77
C PRO A 311 11.67 -11.74 -8.72
N GLN A 312 10.39 -11.92 -8.43
CA GLN A 312 9.42 -12.59 -9.30
C GLN A 312 9.26 -11.90 -10.66
N THR A 313 9.44 -10.59 -10.75
CA THR A 313 9.19 -9.78 -11.96
C THR A 313 10.06 -10.23 -13.13
N ALA A 314 11.32 -10.59 -12.88
CA ALA A 314 12.25 -11.08 -13.89
C ALA A 314 11.87 -12.46 -14.46
N LEU A 315 11.07 -13.25 -13.72
CA LEU A 315 10.66 -14.61 -14.10
C LEU A 315 9.23 -14.66 -14.66
N GLU A 316 8.43 -13.60 -14.45
CA GLU A 316 7.04 -13.52 -14.90
C GLU A 316 6.97 -12.93 -16.32
N LYS A 317 6.59 -13.79 -17.27
CA LYS A 317 6.55 -13.45 -18.71
C LYS A 317 5.35 -12.60 -19.12
N ARG A 318 4.28 -12.58 -18.33
CA ARG A 318 3.12 -11.72 -18.62
C ARG A 318 3.49 -10.27 -18.40
N ASP A 319 3.01 -9.39 -19.27
CA ASP A 319 3.20 -7.95 -19.09
C ASP A 319 2.49 -7.45 -17.81
N PRO A 320 3.04 -6.45 -17.10
CA PRO A 320 2.31 -5.78 -16.03
C PRO A 320 1.01 -5.21 -16.57
N MET A 321 -0.06 -5.32 -15.78
CA MET A 321 -1.41 -4.90 -16.14
C MET A 321 -1.82 -3.59 -15.47
N MET A 322 -1.09 -3.17 -14.43
CA MET A 322 -1.44 -2.06 -13.56
C MET A 322 -0.22 -1.20 -13.24
N ARG A 323 -0.46 0.11 -13.14
CA ARG A 323 0.40 1.03 -12.36
C ARG A 323 -0.30 1.45 -11.09
N TYR A 324 0.46 1.74 -10.05
CA TYR A 324 -0.07 2.00 -8.73
C TYR A 324 0.60 3.20 -8.09
N ALA A 325 -0.16 4.00 -7.36
CA ALA A 325 0.41 4.92 -6.41
C ALA A 325 -0.37 4.90 -5.11
N LEU A 326 0.26 5.40 -4.06
CA LEU A 326 -0.37 5.49 -2.75
C LEU A 326 -0.21 6.84 -2.09
N THR A 327 -1.09 7.09 -1.13
CA THR A 327 -1.01 8.14 -0.14
C THR A 327 -1.43 7.58 1.23
N GLU A 328 -1.31 8.38 2.29
CA GLU A 328 -1.85 8.04 3.61
C GLU A 328 -3.10 8.87 3.91
N THR A 329 -3.81 8.58 5.00
CA THR A 329 -4.85 9.46 5.54
C THR A 329 -4.23 10.79 5.96
N LEU A 330 -4.33 11.79 5.09
CA LEU A 330 -3.79 13.13 5.31
C LEU A 330 -4.92 14.15 5.52
N PRO A 331 -4.68 15.17 6.37
CA PRO A 331 -5.50 16.37 6.38
C PRO A 331 -5.61 16.96 4.96
N ILE A 332 -6.79 17.38 4.50
CA ILE A 332 -6.95 17.99 3.15
C ILE A 332 -5.96 19.13 2.95
N ASP A 333 -5.75 19.96 3.97
CA ASP A 333 -4.86 21.11 3.85
C ASP A 333 -3.44 20.68 3.50
N ILE A 334 -2.95 19.64 4.19
CA ILE A 334 -1.64 19.03 3.93
C ILE A 334 -1.66 18.33 2.57
N PHE A 335 -2.70 17.58 2.23
CA PHE A 335 -2.81 16.90 0.95
C PHE A 335 -2.77 17.88 -0.24
N ILE A 336 -3.55 18.96 -0.18
CA ILE A 336 -3.55 20.03 -1.19
C ILE A 336 -2.18 20.69 -1.24
N GLU A 337 -1.65 21.14 -0.10
CA GLU A 337 -0.38 21.86 -0.06
C GLU A 337 0.76 21.04 -0.68
N THR A 338 0.84 19.75 -0.35
CA THR A 338 1.97 18.89 -0.70
C THR A 338 1.84 18.23 -2.07
N CYS A 339 0.60 18.00 -2.55
CA CYS A 339 0.34 17.34 -3.84
C CYS A 339 0.01 18.33 -4.97
N ASN A 340 -0.53 19.52 -4.70
CA ASN A 340 -0.88 20.50 -5.74
C ASN A 340 0.35 21.30 -6.21
N ILE A 341 1.30 20.59 -6.81
CA ILE A 341 2.58 21.12 -7.27
C ILE A 341 2.79 20.82 -8.74
N ASP A 342 3.73 21.53 -9.37
CA ASP A 342 4.18 21.18 -10.71
C ASP A 342 5.09 19.95 -10.67
N TYR A 343 4.55 18.79 -11.07
CA TYR A 343 5.32 17.55 -11.11
C TYR A 343 6.45 17.58 -12.15
N SER A 344 6.39 18.43 -13.18
CA SER A 344 7.51 18.55 -14.13
C SER A 344 8.73 19.17 -13.46
N ILE A 345 8.52 20.18 -12.61
CA ILE A 345 9.59 20.81 -11.81
C ILE A 345 10.13 19.82 -10.78
N LEU A 346 9.26 19.07 -10.11
CA LEU A 346 9.65 18.04 -9.15
C LEU A 346 10.54 16.96 -9.81
N ARG A 347 10.09 16.39 -10.94
CA ARG A 347 10.84 15.43 -11.76
C ARG A 347 12.21 15.97 -12.15
N LYS A 348 12.27 17.20 -12.67
CA LYS A 348 13.53 17.83 -13.07
C LYS A 348 14.52 17.92 -11.90
N ARG A 349 14.04 18.26 -10.69
CA ARG A 349 14.88 18.35 -9.50
C ARG A 349 15.39 16.98 -9.03
N SER A 350 14.49 15.99 -8.90
CA SER A 350 14.89 14.64 -8.51
C SER A 350 15.86 14.02 -9.51
N ASN A 351 15.61 14.18 -10.82
CA ASN A 351 16.53 13.72 -11.87
C ASN A 351 17.89 14.40 -11.82
N LYS A 352 17.95 15.71 -11.53
CA LYS A 352 19.23 16.42 -11.39
C LYS A 352 20.11 15.82 -10.28
N ILE A 353 19.52 15.53 -9.12
CA ILE A 353 20.23 14.91 -7.99
C ILE A 353 20.64 13.48 -8.36
N ARG A 354 19.72 12.69 -8.91
CA ARG A 354 19.97 11.32 -9.38
C ARG A 354 21.15 11.27 -10.35
N ASP A 355 21.10 12.04 -11.43
CA ASP A 355 22.10 12.01 -12.52
C ASP A 355 23.48 12.46 -12.04
N MET A 356 23.53 13.37 -11.08
CA MET A 356 24.78 13.79 -10.44
C MET A 356 25.34 12.67 -9.57
N LEU A 357 24.53 12.08 -8.69
CA LEU A 357 24.97 11.07 -7.73
C LEU A 357 25.29 9.71 -8.39
N ASN A 358 24.66 9.38 -9.52
CA ASN A 358 24.98 8.18 -10.29
C ASN A 358 26.41 8.16 -10.86
N LYS A 359 27.09 9.32 -10.89
CA LYS A 359 28.51 9.42 -11.27
C LYS A 359 29.47 9.12 -10.11
N CYS A 360 28.95 9.05 -8.88
CA CYS A 360 29.75 8.96 -7.67
C CYS A 360 30.02 7.50 -7.27
N GLU A 361 31.14 7.22 -6.61
CA GLU A 361 31.46 5.92 -6.01
C GLU A 361 30.82 5.78 -4.62
N HIS A 362 30.80 6.89 -3.87
CA HIS A 362 30.20 6.96 -2.56
C HIS A 362 29.71 8.38 -2.25
N ILE A 363 28.89 8.49 -1.21
CA ILE A 363 28.35 9.73 -0.67
C ILE A 363 28.84 9.87 0.77
N ARG A 364 29.23 11.09 1.14
CA ARG A 364 29.54 11.47 2.52
C ARG A 364 28.41 12.32 3.07
N VAL A 365 27.97 12.00 4.29
CA VAL A 365 26.97 12.75 5.05
C VAL A 365 27.59 13.09 6.40
N ILE A 366 27.82 14.37 6.65
CA ILE A 366 28.53 14.82 7.86
C ILE A 366 27.72 15.94 8.51
N GLY A 367 27.33 15.76 9.77
CA GLY A 367 26.59 16.74 10.55
C GLY A 367 27.40 17.41 11.64
N LYS A 368 26.78 18.35 12.35
CA LYS A 368 27.30 18.87 13.62
C LYS A 368 27.12 17.83 14.74
N GLU A 369 27.87 18.00 15.82
CA GLU A 369 27.67 17.23 17.03
C GLU A 369 26.38 17.65 17.76
N ILE A 370 25.61 16.66 18.23
CA ILE A 370 24.36 16.81 18.97
C ILE A 370 24.37 15.79 20.11
N ASN A 371 24.41 16.26 21.36
CA ASN A 371 24.36 15.42 22.56
C ASN A 371 25.39 14.27 22.58
N GLY A 372 26.64 14.54 22.18
CA GLY A 372 27.73 13.56 22.16
C GLY A 372 27.71 12.60 20.95
N TYR A 373 26.81 12.83 19.99
CA TYR A 373 26.74 12.06 18.76
C TYR A 373 26.87 12.96 17.54
N LYS A 374 27.33 12.41 16.43
CA LYS A 374 27.44 13.12 15.15
C LYS A 374 26.99 12.19 14.03
N THR A 375 26.12 12.69 13.14
CA THR A 375 25.87 12.01 11.88
C THR A 375 27.15 12.05 11.05
N ASP A 376 27.73 10.90 10.79
CA ASP A 376 28.91 10.70 9.94
C ASP A 376 28.74 9.38 9.22
N LEU A 377 28.41 9.45 7.92
CA LEU A 377 28.11 8.28 7.10
C LEU A 377 28.92 8.28 5.82
N THR A 378 29.38 7.09 5.44
CA THR A 378 29.74 6.76 4.06
C THR A 378 28.67 5.85 3.49
N VAL A 379 28.00 6.30 2.44
CA VAL A 379 27.02 5.52 1.67
C VAL A 379 27.70 5.10 0.37
N ASN A 380 28.04 3.82 0.23
CA ASN A 380 28.72 3.31 -0.96
C ASN A 380 27.69 2.97 -2.05
N LEU A 381 27.98 3.38 -3.27
CA LEU A 381 27.15 3.11 -4.46
C LEU A 381 27.72 1.97 -5.31
N VAL A 382 28.96 1.56 -5.04
CA VAL A 382 29.60 0.42 -5.70
C VAL A 382 29.96 -0.63 -4.66
N ASP A 383 29.64 -1.89 -4.95
CA ASP A 383 29.96 -3.00 -4.07
C ASP A 383 31.41 -3.47 -4.24
N LYS A 384 31.82 -4.45 -3.42
CA LYS A 384 33.17 -5.01 -3.46
C LYS A 384 33.51 -5.73 -4.77
N ASN A 385 32.51 -6.08 -5.59
CA ASN A 385 32.66 -6.77 -6.86
C ASN A 385 32.62 -5.79 -8.05
N GLY A 386 32.46 -4.49 -7.79
CA GLY A 386 32.32 -3.46 -8.84
C GLY A 386 30.89 -3.28 -9.36
N GLU A 387 29.89 -3.91 -8.74
CA GLU A 387 28.48 -3.71 -9.10
C GLU A 387 27.99 -2.34 -8.60
N ARG A 388 27.42 -1.54 -9.51
CA ARG A 388 26.88 -0.21 -9.21
C ARG A 388 25.39 -0.26 -8.89
N TYR A 389 25.03 0.43 -7.82
CA TYR A 389 23.67 0.70 -7.38
C TYR A 389 23.33 2.14 -7.74
N GLU A 390 22.23 2.33 -8.45
CA GLU A 390 21.86 3.61 -9.04
C GLU A 390 20.72 4.26 -8.27
N PHE A 391 20.79 5.58 -8.17
CA PHE A 391 19.67 6.39 -7.74
C PHE A 391 18.50 6.27 -8.72
N ILE A 392 17.30 6.28 -8.15
CA ILE A 392 16.00 6.27 -8.80
C ILE A 392 15.25 7.53 -8.32
N PRO A 393 14.53 8.24 -9.20
CA PRO A 393 13.71 9.35 -8.79
C PRO A 393 12.36 8.84 -8.24
N SER A 394 11.90 9.40 -7.14
CA SER A 394 10.50 9.34 -6.69
C SER A 394 9.90 10.71 -6.97
N ASP A 395 9.13 10.80 -8.04
CA ASP A 395 8.74 12.09 -8.63
C ASP A 395 7.30 12.14 -9.18
N CYS A 396 6.42 11.31 -8.61
CA CYS A 396 5.03 11.15 -9.04
C CYS A 396 4.85 10.64 -10.49
N ASP A 397 5.86 10.09 -11.18
CA ASP A 397 5.68 9.57 -12.54
C ASP A 397 5.12 8.15 -12.57
N VAL A 398 3.79 8.05 -12.65
CA VAL A 398 3.07 6.81 -12.98
C VAL A 398 2.26 7.02 -14.26
N ARG A 399 2.86 7.65 -15.28
CA ARG A 399 2.15 7.95 -16.54
C ARG A 399 2.01 6.77 -17.49
N SER A 400 2.75 5.69 -17.27
CA SER A 400 2.68 4.45 -18.04
C SER A 400 2.49 3.25 -17.13
N VAL A 401 1.87 2.18 -17.67
CA VAL A 401 1.83 0.90 -16.95
C VAL A 401 3.25 0.37 -16.79
N ILE A 402 4.01 0.28 -17.89
CA ILE A 402 5.40 -0.17 -17.86
C ILE A 402 6.30 0.96 -17.33
N GLU A 403 7.15 0.63 -16.35
CA GLU A 403 8.23 1.50 -15.88
C GLU A 403 9.34 1.55 -16.95
N LYS A 404 9.55 2.75 -17.50
CA LYS A 404 10.32 2.94 -18.73
C LYS A 404 11.82 2.86 -18.50
N GLU A 405 12.32 3.40 -17.39
CA GLU A 405 13.77 3.46 -17.15
C GLU A 405 14.32 2.06 -16.85
N HIS A 406 13.63 1.31 -16.00
CA HIS A 406 13.90 -0.08 -15.71
C HIS A 406 13.83 -0.92 -16.98
N TYR A 407 12.76 -0.79 -17.78
CA TYR A 407 12.65 -1.55 -19.03
C TYR A 407 13.80 -1.23 -20.00
N LYS A 408 14.17 0.05 -20.16
CA LYS A 408 15.29 0.45 -21.00
C LYS A 408 16.63 -0.13 -20.51
N LYS A 409 16.81 -0.23 -19.19
CA LYS A 409 18.04 -0.73 -18.57
C LYS A 409 18.16 -2.26 -18.60
N THR A 410 17.07 -2.97 -18.32
CA THR A 410 17.09 -4.41 -18.04
C THR A 410 16.41 -5.26 -19.12
N GLY A 411 15.60 -4.65 -19.98
CA GLY A 411 14.69 -5.37 -20.88
C GLY A 411 13.50 -6.04 -20.17
N ILE A 412 13.36 -5.87 -18.85
CA ILE A 412 12.31 -6.49 -18.05
C ILE A 412 11.15 -5.51 -17.91
N LYS A 413 9.93 -5.96 -18.23
CA LYS A 413 8.71 -5.16 -18.06
C LYS A 413 8.18 -5.28 -16.63
N ALA A 414 8.26 -4.17 -15.91
CA ALA A 414 7.74 -3.97 -14.56
C ALA A 414 6.66 -2.88 -14.56
N GLY A 415 5.74 -2.91 -13.60
CA GLY A 415 4.73 -1.88 -13.44
C GLY A 415 5.26 -0.65 -12.71
N SER A 416 4.76 0.53 -13.08
CA SER A 416 5.15 1.80 -12.45
C SER A 416 4.51 1.95 -11.07
N TYR A 417 5.30 2.46 -10.12
CA TYR A 417 4.91 2.68 -8.74
C TYR A 417 5.30 4.10 -8.30
N ALA A 418 4.46 4.79 -7.52
CA ALA A 418 4.79 6.08 -6.91
C ALA A 418 4.08 6.33 -5.57
N ASN A 419 4.49 7.39 -4.88
CA ASN A 419 3.78 7.96 -3.73
C ASN A 419 3.21 9.34 -4.11
N PHE A 420 2.13 9.76 -3.46
CA PHE A 420 1.63 11.14 -3.46
C PHE A 420 1.41 11.57 -1.99
N PRO A 421 2.09 12.62 -1.49
CA PRO A 421 3.10 13.41 -2.17
C PRO A 421 4.36 12.59 -2.51
N SER A 422 5.17 13.11 -3.43
CA SER A 422 6.48 12.56 -3.79
C SER A 422 7.53 13.65 -3.71
N GLY A 423 8.75 13.34 -4.13
CA GLY A 423 9.88 14.25 -4.15
C GLY A 423 11.06 13.71 -3.37
N GLU A 424 11.72 12.69 -3.91
CA GLU A 424 13.08 12.36 -3.53
C GLU A 424 13.89 11.80 -4.71
N ALA A 425 15.19 11.67 -4.50
CA ALA A 425 16.04 10.76 -5.25
C ALA A 425 16.67 9.79 -4.25
N PHE A 426 16.53 8.49 -4.50
CA PHE A 426 16.93 7.45 -3.56
C PHE A 426 17.67 6.31 -4.20
N VAL A 427 18.41 5.54 -3.41
CA VAL A 427 19.16 4.35 -3.85
C VAL A 427 19.07 3.26 -2.81
N THR A 428 19.02 1.99 -3.22
CA THR A 428 19.41 0.89 -2.33
C THR A 428 20.94 0.88 -2.23
N PRO A 429 21.56 1.30 -1.13
CA PRO A 429 23.00 1.46 -1.12
C PRO A 429 23.71 0.09 -1.18
N ALA A 430 24.89 0.04 -1.79
CA ALA A 430 25.75 -1.15 -1.74
C ALA A 430 26.10 -1.49 -0.29
N SER A 431 26.49 -0.47 0.48
CA SER A 431 26.69 -0.55 1.93
C SER A 431 26.64 0.84 2.57
N VAL A 432 26.37 0.90 3.87
CA VAL A 432 26.44 2.12 4.68
C VAL A 432 27.34 1.88 5.88
N LYS A 433 28.28 2.80 6.15
CA LYS A 433 29.14 2.75 7.34
C LYS A 433 29.05 4.06 8.11
N GLY A 434 29.02 3.96 9.44
CA GLY A 434 29.07 5.12 10.32
C GLY A 434 27.87 5.22 11.25
N LEU A 435 27.55 6.43 11.68
CA LEU A 435 26.50 6.71 12.66
C LEU A 435 25.52 7.75 12.12
N MET A 436 24.22 7.53 12.34
CA MET A 436 23.14 8.45 11.97
C MET A 436 22.32 8.83 13.19
N ILE A 437 21.90 10.10 13.23
CA ILE A 437 20.93 10.63 14.18
C ILE A 437 19.59 10.87 13.46
N GLY A 438 18.60 10.01 13.69
CA GLY A 438 17.22 10.21 13.26
C GLY A 438 16.45 11.07 14.26
N ASP A 439 15.82 12.14 13.79
CA ASP A 439 15.31 13.20 14.67
C ASP A 439 13.96 13.81 14.26
N VAL A 440 13.30 13.28 13.22
CA VAL A 440 11.98 13.76 12.76
C VAL A 440 10.87 12.75 13.02
N VAL A 441 10.85 11.67 12.24
CA VAL A 441 9.82 10.62 12.29
C VAL A 441 10.47 9.28 11.92
N ILE A 442 9.95 8.20 12.47
CA ILE A 442 10.23 6.82 12.01
C ILE A 442 8.91 6.13 11.67
N ASN A 443 8.89 5.35 10.59
CA ASN A 443 7.80 4.43 10.31
C ASN A 443 8.18 2.99 10.68
N ILE A 444 7.33 2.31 11.45
CA ILE A 444 7.54 0.91 11.86
C ILE A 444 6.32 0.06 11.48
N ASP A 445 5.27 0.11 12.29
CA ASP A 445 3.91 -0.33 11.96
C ASP A 445 3.04 0.86 11.53
N ARG A 446 3.54 2.08 11.78
CA ARG A 446 2.85 3.35 11.72
C ARG A 446 3.85 4.51 11.90
N SER A 447 3.40 5.76 11.73
CA SER A 447 4.26 6.95 11.90
C SER A 447 4.48 7.30 13.39
N TYR A 448 5.75 7.42 13.80
CA TYR A 448 6.13 7.88 15.14
C TYR A 448 7.00 9.11 15.07
N VAL A 449 6.49 10.23 15.59
CA VAL A 449 7.29 11.44 15.82
C VAL A 449 8.43 11.11 16.79
N ILE A 450 9.66 11.45 16.39
CA ILE A 450 10.85 11.23 17.21
C ILE A 450 11.01 12.45 18.14
N PRO A 451 11.02 12.26 19.48
CA PRO A 451 11.24 13.38 20.39
C PRO A 451 12.64 13.98 20.21
N GLU A 452 12.73 15.30 20.10
CA GLU A 452 14.01 15.99 19.87
C GLU A 452 15.06 15.68 20.95
N ARG A 453 14.65 15.53 22.20
CA ARG A 453 15.55 15.19 23.33
C ARG A 453 15.93 13.71 23.38
N SER A 454 15.29 12.85 22.59
CA SER A 454 15.54 11.41 22.54
C SER A 454 15.57 10.91 21.09
N PRO A 455 16.57 11.34 20.30
CA PRO A 455 16.70 10.93 18.91
C PRO A 455 16.99 9.43 18.82
N ILE A 456 16.71 8.87 17.64
CA ILE A 456 17.11 7.51 17.30
C ILE A 456 18.55 7.54 16.79
N ILE A 457 19.39 6.66 17.32
CA ILE A 457 20.79 6.55 16.91
C ILE A 457 21.01 5.17 16.31
N VAL A 458 21.45 5.15 15.05
CA VAL A 458 21.70 3.91 14.32
C VAL A 458 23.16 3.88 13.89
N LYS A 459 23.84 2.77 14.21
CA LYS A 459 25.19 2.47 13.75
C LYS A 459 25.11 1.51 12.57
N PHE A 460 25.73 1.86 11.46
CA PHE A 460 25.81 1.04 10.26
C PHE A 460 27.22 0.45 10.12
N ASN A 461 27.28 -0.85 9.79
CA ASN A 461 28.52 -1.63 9.76
C ASN A 461 28.84 -2.20 8.37
N GLY A 462 28.39 -1.53 7.31
CA GLY A 462 28.48 -1.96 5.93
C GLY A 462 27.13 -2.48 5.45
N ASN A 463 26.91 -3.78 5.56
CA ASN A 463 25.70 -4.41 5.03
C ASN A 463 24.55 -4.47 6.04
N GLY A 464 24.78 -4.12 7.30
CA GLY A 464 23.73 -4.12 8.31
C GLY A 464 23.80 -2.95 9.27
N TYR A 465 22.98 -3.04 10.32
CA TYR A 465 22.79 -1.95 11.26
C TYR A 465 22.58 -2.45 12.69
N LYS A 466 22.76 -1.54 13.66
CA LYS A 466 22.40 -1.70 15.06
C LYS A 466 21.77 -0.41 15.58
N VAL A 467 20.58 -0.51 16.15
CA VAL A 467 19.95 0.61 16.88
C VAL A 467 20.64 0.74 18.23
N ILE A 468 21.34 1.84 18.44
CA ILE A 468 22.12 2.13 19.65
C ILE A 468 21.23 2.82 20.69
N LYS A 469 20.34 3.71 20.25
CA LYS A 469 19.44 4.48 21.11
C LYS A 469 18.11 4.66 20.40
N ALA A 470 17.02 4.44 21.14
CA ALA A 470 15.65 4.78 20.78
C ALA A 470 14.82 4.74 22.08
N THR A 471 13.59 5.24 22.05
CA THR A 471 12.70 5.11 23.21
C THR A 471 12.33 3.64 23.48
N THR A 472 12.09 3.27 24.74
CA THR A 472 11.68 1.90 25.12
C THR A 472 10.44 1.45 24.36
N LYS A 473 9.49 2.36 24.14
CA LYS A 473 8.28 2.10 23.35
C LYS A 473 8.62 1.71 21.91
N MET A 474 9.44 2.49 21.22
CA MET A 474 9.87 2.20 19.85
C MET A 474 10.61 0.86 19.76
N LEU A 475 11.56 0.60 20.66
CA LEU A 475 12.30 -0.68 20.70
C LEU A 475 11.37 -1.89 20.88
N GLY A 476 10.35 -1.76 21.72
CA GLY A 476 9.33 -2.81 21.92
C GLY A 476 8.55 -3.10 20.63
N ILE A 477 8.15 -2.07 19.90
CA ILE A 477 7.41 -2.19 18.64
C ILE A 477 8.31 -2.80 17.55
N MET A 478 9.56 -2.32 17.40
CA MET A 478 10.52 -2.89 16.44
C MET A 478 10.72 -4.38 16.69
N LYS A 479 10.87 -4.79 17.97
CA LYS A 479 11.01 -6.20 18.34
C LYS A 479 9.78 -7.04 17.94
N LYS A 480 8.57 -6.51 18.16
CA LYS A 480 7.32 -7.15 17.75
C LYS A 480 7.26 -7.33 16.22
N GLU A 481 7.44 -6.26 15.47
CA GLU A 481 7.32 -6.29 14.00
C GLU A 481 8.40 -7.15 13.33
N TRP A 482 9.64 -7.17 13.86
CA TRP A 482 10.65 -8.12 13.41
C TRP A 482 10.24 -9.58 13.64
N GLY A 483 9.58 -9.86 14.78
CA GLY A 483 9.04 -11.18 15.09
C GLY A 483 7.99 -11.63 14.07
N GLU A 484 7.03 -10.75 13.74
CA GLU A 484 5.98 -11.01 12.73
C GLU A 484 6.58 -11.18 11.33
N ALA A 485 7.54 -10.33 10.95
CA ALA A 485 8.24 -10.41 9.66
C ALA A 485 8.99 -11.75 9.50
N ARG A 486 9.70 -12.22 10.54
CA ARG A 486 10.36 -13.53 10.52
C ARG A 486 9.37 -14.68 10.44
N GLN A 487 8.25 -14.58 11.17
CA GLN A 487 7.22 -15.61 11.12
C GLN A 487 6.67 -15.78 9.70
N LYS A 488 6.39 -14.68 9.00
CA LYS A 488 5.95 -14.75 7.60
C LYS A 488 6.95 -15.42 6.67
N ILE A 489 8.26 -15.14 6.80
CA ILE A 489 9.28 -15.82 6.00
C ILE A 489 9.22 -17.33 6.22
N ARG A 490 9.10 -17.75 7.49
CA ARG A 490 8.94 -19.18 7.85
C ARG A 490 7.66 -19.78 7.29
N ASP A 491 6.56 -19.03 7.31
CA ASP A 491 5.27 -19.49 6.78
C ASP A 491 5.33 -19.68 5.25
N TYR A 492 5.94 -18.75 4.50
CA TYR A 492 6.16 -18.92 3.06
C TYR A 492 7.00 -20.16 2.73
N GLU A 493 8.07 -20.39 3.50
CA GLU A 493 8.93 -21.56 3.35
C GLU A 493 8.19 -22.87 3.65
N LYS A 494 7.52 -22.93 4.80
CA LYS A 494 6.74 -24.09 5.23
C LYS A 494 5.65 -24.46 4.22
N ASN A 495 4.95 -23.44 3.70
CA ASN A 495 3.83 -23.62 2.78
C ASN A 495 4.28 -23.84 1.33
N LYS A 496 5.57 -23.65 1.01
CA LYS A 496 6.11 -23.67 -0.37
C LYS A 496 5.32 -22.74 -1.31
N SER A 497 4.87 -21.61 -0.79
CA SER A 497 4.06 -20.63 -1.53
C SER A 497 4.91 -19.59 -2.26
N LEU A 498 6.21 -19.52 -1.97
CA LEU A 498 7.23 -18.81 -2.75
C LEU A 498 8.38 -19.76 -3.14
N PRO A 499 9.09 -19.50 -4.25
CA PRO A 499 10.33 -20.19 -4.59
C PRO A 499 11.39 -20.08 -3.48
N LYS A 500 12.22 -21.12 -3.35
CA LYS A 500 13.27 -21.20 -2.30
C LYS A 500 14.27 -20.05 -2.42
N GLU A 501 14.64 -19.70 -3.64
CA GLU A 501 15.60 -18.64 -3.95
C GLU A 501 15.11 -17.27 -3.43
N ILE A 502 13.80 -17.01 -3.53
CA ILE A 502 13.18 -15.78 -3.03
C ILE A 502 13.14 -15.76 -1.51
N ILE A 503 12.85 -16.90 -0.88
CA ILE A 503 12.90 -17.03 0.58
C ILE A 503 14.32 -16.76 1.11
N GLU A 504 15.35 -17.27 0.43
CA GLU A 504 16.75 -17.03 0.82
C GLU A 504 17.16 -15.57 0.63
N ILE A 505 16.65 -14.87 -0.39
CA ILE A 505 16.80 -13.41 -0.53
C ILE A 505 16.23 -12.71 0.71
N TYR A 506 15.00 -13.05 1.14
CA TYR A 506 14.37 -12.41 2.31
C TYR A 506 15.15 -12.64 3.61
N LYS A 507 15.66 -13.87 3.81
CA LYS A 507 16.46 -14.24 5.00
C LYS A 507 17.80 -13.49 5.03
N ARG A 508 18.55 -13.51 3.91
CA ARG A 508 19.87 -12.88 3.82
C ARG A 508 19.80 -11.37 4.03
N ASN A 509 18.75 -10.73 3.53
CA ASN A 509 18.61 -9.27 3.59
C ASN A 509 17.84 -8.77 4.83
N PHE A 510 17.48 -9.65 5.77
CA PHE A 510 16.62 -9.27 6.89
C PHE A 510 17.17 -8.12 7.73
N TRP A 511 18.49 -7.90 7.75
CA TRP A 511 19.13 -6.83 8.51
C TRP A 511 19.82 -5.77 7.64
N ASN A 512 19.50 -5.73 6.35
CA ASN A 512 20.12 -4.79 5.43
C ASN A 512 19.66 -3.34 5.63
N ILE A 513 20.40 -2.42 5.02
CA ILE A 513 19.89 -1.08 4.72
C ILE A 513 19.09 -1.16 3.42
N GLY A 514 17.86 -0.65 3.45
CA GLY A 514 16.94 -0.68 2.32
C GLY A 514 17.11 0.51 1.39
N GLU A 515 17.40 1.68 1.94
CA GLU A 515 17.38 2.93 1.18
C GLU A 515 18.25 4.00 1.81
N PHE A 516 18.84 4.84 0.97
CA PHE A 516 19.31 6.18 1.31
C PHE A 516 18.70 7.17 0.31
N ALA A 517 18.12 8.25 0.82
CA ALA A 517 17.36 9.19 -0.01
C ALA A 517 17.62 10.66 0.34
N ILE A 518 17.51 11.50 -0.69
CA ILE A 518 17.57 12.96 -0.58
C ILE A 518 16.25 13.56 -1.05
N ASN A 519 15.60 14.28 -0.15
CA ASN A 519 14.21 14.72 -0.28
C ASN A 519 14.14 16.08 -0.98
N THR A 520 13.17 16.29 -1.88
CA THR A 520 13.19 17.40 -2.86
C THR A 520 11.91 18.23 -2.94
N ASN A 521 10.81 17.83 -2.28
CA ASN A 521 9.52 18.53 -2.37
C ASN A 521 9.52 19.84 -1.55
N PRO A 522 9.44 21.01 -2.19
CA PRO A 522 9.52 22.30 -1.50
C PRO A 522 8.22 22.68 -0.78
N LYS A 523 7.12 21.96 -1.03
CA LYS A 523 5.82 22.21 -0.40
C LYS A 523 5.52 21.24 0.73
N ALA A 524 6.22 20.11 0.81
CA ALA A 524 6.19 19.26 1.99
C ALA A 524 6.73 20.01 3.22
N LYS A 525 6.03 19.86 4.35
CA LYS A 525 6.34 20.51 5.62
C LYS A 525 6.26 19.52 6.77
N LEU A 526 6.97 19.84 7.85
CA LEU A 526 6.95 19.06 9.09
C LEU A 526 5.52 18.85 9.57
N CYS A 527 5.14 17.60 9.73
CA CYS A 527 3.84 17.17 10.23
C CYS A 527 3.95 15.80 10.90
N ASN A 528 2.81 15.16 11.20
CA ASN A 528 2.79 13.87 11.89
C ASN A 528 2.95 12.66 10.95
N TYR A 529 2.93 12.86 9.63
CA TYR A 529 2.81 11.79 8.64
C TYR A 529 4.16 11.54 7.95
N LEU A 530 4.63 10.29 7.96
CA LEU A 530 5.87 9.91 7.31
C LEU A 530 5.87 10.29 5.84
N ILE A 531 4.81 9.95 5.10
CA ILE A 531 4.76 10.12 3.64
C ILE A 531 4.98 11.57 3.19
N VAL A 532 4.71 12.54 4.06
CA VAL A 532 5.01 13.95 3.82
C VAL A 532 6.43 14.29 4.29
N ASN A 533 6.79 13.88 5.51
CA ASN A 533 8.07 14.20 6.13
C ASN A 533 9.27 13.67 5.33
N GLU A 534 9.15 12.46 4.78
CA GLU A 534 10.17 11.83 3.95
C GLU A 534 10.34 12.52 2.58
N LYS A 535 9.48 13.48 2.22
CA LYS A 535 9.60 14.23 0.96
C LYS A 535 10.07 15.68 1.16
N ILE A 536 10.20 16.16 2.41
CA ILE A 536 10.53 17.56 2.71
C ILE A 536 11.89 17.95 2.11
N ALA A 537 11.87 18.94 1.22
CA ALA A 537 13.08 19.48 0.60
C ALA A 537 14.21 19.76 1.61
N ARG A 538 15.42 19.34 1.24
CA ARG A 538 16.67 19.45 2.01
C ARG A 538 16.81 18.43 3.14
N MET A 539 15.81 17.62 3.45
CA MET A 539 15.95 16.49 4.39
C MET A 539 16.50 15.24 3.70
N ILE A 540 16.88 14.24 4.49
CA ILE A 540 17.23 12.91 4.01
C ILE A 540 16.46 11.87 4.82
N HIS A 541 16.40 10.64 4.32
CA HIS A 541 16.00 9.50 5.13
C HIS A 541 16.82 8.26 4.78
N ILE A 542 16.85 7.32 5.72
CA ILE A 542 17.47 6.00 5.55
C ILE A 542 16.47 4.95 5.98
N ALA A 543 16.24 3.96 5.11
CA ALA A 543 15.37 2.85 5.42
C ALA A 543 16.13 1.63 5.95
N LEU A 544 15.56 0.97 6.96
CA LEU A 544 16.02 -0.31 7.46
C LEU A 544 15.22 -1.45 6.82
N GLY A 545 15.88 -2.54 6.44
CA GLY A 545 15.26 -3.74 5.89
C GLY A 545 15.31 -3.82 4.37
N SER A 546 14.14 -3.91 3.75
CA SER A 546 13.94 -4.24 2.34
C SER A 546 14.42 -3.12 1.42
N GLY A 547 15.20 -3.44 0.41
CA GLY A 547 15.62 -2.49 -0.61
C GLY A 547 14.75 -2.47 -1.87
N PHE A 548 15.05 -1.51 -2.73
CA PHE A 548 14.42 -1.30 -4.04
C PHE A 548 15.23 -1.92 -5.17
N ASP A 549 15.68 -3.16 -4.95
CA ASP A 549 16.30 -4.03 -5.96
C ASP A 549 15.83 -5.47 -5.76
N ALA A 550 15.70 -6.23 -6.85
CA ALA A 550 15.21 -7.61 -6.83
C ALA A 550 15.97 -8.53 -5.85
N ASN A 551 17.28 -8.33 -5.71
CA ASN A 551 18.15 -9.11 -4.82
C ASN A 551 18.25 -8.54 -3.39
N ARG A 552 17.53 -7.45 -3.07
CA ARG A 552 17.59 -6.71 -1.79
C ARG A 552 16.30 -6.75 -0.97
N LYS A 553 15.28 -7.48 -1.41
CA LYS A 553 14.00 -7.58 -0.70
C LYS A 553 14.07 -8.32 0.63
N THR A 554 13.24 -7.89 1.59
CA THR A 554 12.82 -8.63 2.79
C THR A 554 11.42 -8.16 3.23
N MET A 555 10.98 -8.51 4.44
CA MET A 555 9.57 -8.41 4.87
C MET A 555 9.19 -7.13 5.65
N TYR A 556 10.12 -6.18 5.81
CA TYR A 556 9.84 -4.87 6.41
C TYR A 556 10.70 -3.79 5.75
N HIS A 557 10.26 -2.53 5.82
CA HIS A 557 10.95 -1.36 5.30
C HIS A 557 10.60 -0.17 6.20
N TRP A 558 11.59 0.38 6.92
CA TRP A 558 11.36 1.39 7.96
C TRP A 558 12.20 2.62 7.75
N ASP A 559 11.55 3.69 7.30
CA ASP A 559 12.15 4.99 7.03
C ASP A 559 12.38 5.78 8.31
N ILE A 560 13.61 6.30 8.45
CA ILE A 560 14.00 7.20 9.51
C ILE A 560 14.38 8.54 8.89
N VAL A 561 13.58 9.57 9.15
CA VAL A 561 13.77 10.90 8.57
C VAL A 561 14.72 11.74 9.43
N VAL A 562 15.64 12.42 8.75
CA VAL A 562 16.70 13.25 9.33
C VAL A 562 16.55 14.70 8.87
N ASN A 563 16.44 15.63 9.82
CA ASN A 563 16.37 17.06 9.55
C ASN A 563 17.78 17.63 9.28
N SER A 564 18.17 17.55 8.01
CA SER A 564 19.46 18.03 7.53
C SER A 564 19.75 19.51 7.85
N PRO A 565 18.80 20.47 7.65
CA PRO A 565 18.96 21.85 8.11
C PRO A 565 19.29 21.98 9.61
N ARG A 566 18.55 21.27 10.48
CA ARG A 566 18.79 21.31 11.94
C ARG A 566 20.16 20.76 12.31
N GLN A 567 20.57 19.67 11.66
CA GLN A 567 21.88 19.04 11.88
C GLN A 567 23.03 19.73 11.13
N ARG A 568 22.75 20.74 10.30
CA ARG A 568 23.71 21.43 9.42
C ARG A 568 24.52 20.43 8.57
N LEU A 569 23.84 19.49 7.93
CA LEU A 569 24.53 18.43 7.18
C LEU A 569 25.27 18.98 5.95
N ASP A 570 26.47 18.47 5.74
CA ASP A 570 27.19 18.48 4.48
C ASP A 570 26.97 17.13 3.79
N ILE A 571 26.44 17.17 2.56
CA ILE A 571 26.15 15.99 1.74
C ILE A 571 26.74 16.18 0.36
N TYR A 572 27.69 15.31 0.01
CA TYR A 572 28.34 15.32 -1.28
C TYR A 572 28.70 13.92 -1.75
N GLY A 573 28.63 13.71 -3.06
CA GLY A 573 29.16 12.53 -3.71
C GLY A 573 30.64 12.72 -4.08
N VAL A 574 31.39 11.62 -4.11
CA VAL A 574 32.77 11.59 -4.60
C VAL A 574 32.83 10.61 -5.77
N ASP A 575 33.26 11.06 -6.94
CA ASP A 575 33.40 10.21 -8.12
C ASP A 575 34.73 9.47 -8.20
N LYS A 576 34.87 8.61 -9.21
CA LYS A 576 36.07 7.79 -9.44
C LYS A 576 37.35 8.60 -9.64
N ASN A 577 37.25 9.89 -9.96
CA ASN A 577 38.37 10.82 -10.13
C ASN A 577 38.59 11.67 -8.88
N ASN A 578 37.98 11.31 -7.74
CA ASN A 578 37.97 12.07 -6.49
C ASN A 578 37.37 13.48 -6.61
N LYS A 579 36.56 13.75 -7.64
CA LYS A 579 35.85 15.04 -7.74
C LYS A 579 34.63 15.02 -6.83
N ILE A 580 34.46 16.11 -6.11
CA ILE A 580 33.36 16.31 -5.16
C ILE A 580 32.15 16.93 -5.89
N HIS A 581 30.98 16.30 -5.71
CA HIS A 581 29.69 16.75 -6.23
C HIS A 581 28.78 17.12 -5.06
N TRP A 582 28.65 18.41 -4.78
CA TRP A 582 27.88 18.91 -3.64
C TRP A 582 26.37 18.84 -3.88
N VAL A 583 25.64 18.25 -2.94
CA VAL A 583 24.17 18.24 -2.92
C VAL A 583 23.65 19.21 -1.88
N ILE A 584 24.15 19.12 -0.65
CA ILE A 584 23.76 19.96 0.48
C ILE A 584 25.03 20.48 1.18
N LYS A 585 25.06 21.78 1.48
CA LYS A 585 26.10 22.43 2.28
C LYS A 585 25.46 23.07 3.52
N LYS A 586 25.90 22.66 4.71
CA LYS A 586 25.39 23.18 5.99
C LYS A 586 23.86 23.18 6.09
N GLY A 587 23.21 22.17 5.51
CA GLY A 587 21.75 22.03 5.50
C GLY A 587 21.01 22.72 4.34
N GLU A 588 21.71 23.42 3.45
CA GLU A 588 21.12 24.09 2.29
C GLU A 588 21.46 23.38 0.97
N PHE A 589 20.54 23.35 0.02
CA PHE A 589 20.83 22.78 -1.30
C PHE A 589 21.95 23.58 -1.99
N ALA A 590 22.91 22.86 -2.54
CA ALA A 590 24.00 23.39 -3.36
C ALA A 590 23.84 23.05 -4.87
N VAL A 591 22.77 22.32 -5.21
CA VAL A 591 22.47 21.77 -6.54
C VAL A 591 21.37 22.54 -7.25
#